data_AF-A0A969JYF0-F1
#
_entry.id   AF-A0A969JYF0-F1
#
_cell.length_a   1.000
_cell.length_b   1.000
_cell.length_c   1.000
_cell.angle_alpha   90.00
_cell.angle_beta   90.00
_cell.angle_gamma   90.00
#
_symmetry.space_group_name_H-M   'P 1'
#
loop_
_entity.id
_entity.type
_entity.pdbx_description
1 polymer ?
#
loop_
_entity_poly.entity_id
_entity_poly.type
_entity_poly.pdbx_seq_one_letter_code
_entity_poly.pdbx_strand_id
1 'polypeptide(L)'
;DDDAPTIAGDIYDDANPLELTIDGLETNKPVLVDLQFRPTDPDLLTYAGLVLDWPTGDYEGQVTRGLDTTFATTTNEDAQSDDDTAVYGDIKITPVLEITIPYSDGHYGNLPVNSTYYGISRTMASP
;
A
#
# COMPACT_ATOMS: atom_id res chain seq x y z
N ASP A 1 -12.80 -20.24 -20.99
CA ASP A 1 -11.42 -20.40 -20.50
C ASP A 1 -11.05 -19.24 -19.65
N ASP A 2 -11.26 -19.41 -18.35
CA ASP A 2 -10.84 -18.52 -17.27
C ASP A 2 -9.85 -19.31 -16.40
N ASP A 3 -8.85 -19.90 -17.05
CA ASP A 3 -7.74 -20.59 -16.40
C ASP A 3 -6.52 -19.67 -16.50
N ALA A 4 -6.59 -18.52 -15.83
CA ALA A 4 -5.36 -17.82 -15.48
C ALA A 4 -4.57 -18.74 -14.52
N PRO A 5 -3.29 -19.04 -14.79
CA PRO A 5 -2.52 -19.92 -13.93
C PRO A 5 -2.46 -19.32 -12.53
N THR A 6 -3.16 -19.94 -11.59
CA THR A 6 -3.10 -19.58 -10.18
C THR A 6 -1.81 -20.17 -9.64
N ILE A 7 -0.80 -19.32 -9.41
CA ILE A 7 0.32 -19.69 -8.55
C ILE A 7 -0.30 -19.91 -7.17
N ALA A 8 -0.17 -21.12 -6.62
CA ALA A 8 -0.87 -21.51 -5.39
C ALA A 8 -0.60 -20.51 -4.25
N GLY A 9 -1.63 -20.29 -3.43
CA GLY A 9 -1.67 -19.27 -2.37
C GLY A 9 -0.72 -19.54 -1.19
N ASP A 10 0.56 -19.25 -1.40
CA ASP A 10 1.55 -19.14 -0.35
C ASP A 10 1.49 -17.77 0.34
N ILE A 11 2.02 -17.71 1.57
CA ILE A 11 2.15 -16.48 2.35
C ILE A 11 3.47 -15.82 1.96
N TYR A 12 3.39 -14.56 1.52
CA TYR A 12 4.55 -13.76 1.17
C TYR A 12 4.78 -12.64 2.19
N ASP A 13 6.03 -12.45 2.58
CA ASP A 13 6.49 -11.37 3.47
C ASP A 13 7.92 -10.96 3.09
N ASP A 14 8.53 -10.05 3.85
CA ASP A 14 9.90 -9.60 3.58
C ASP A 14 10.94 -10.73 3.69
N ALA A 15 10.69 -11.75 4.50
CA ALA A 15 11.60 -12.89 4.65
C ALA A 15 11.36 -13.97 3.58
N ASN A 16 10.14 -14.04 3.04
CA ASN A 16 9.68 -14.99 2.03
C ASN A 16 9.00 -14.21 0.89
N PRO A 17 9.78 -13.48 0.06
CA PRO A 17 9.22 -12.67 -1.01
C PRO A 17 8.64 -13.53 -2.13
N LEU A 18 7.68 -12.99 -2.88
CA LEU A 18 7.19 -13.62 -4.11
C LEU A 18 8.31 -13.66 -5.16
N GLU A 19 8.79 -14.85 -5.51
CA GLU A 19 9.74 -15.07 -6.60
C GLU A 19 9.02 -15.37 -7.91
N LEU A 20 8.68 -14.32 -8.67
CA LEU A 20 8.02 -14.45 -9.98
C LEU A 20 9.03 -14.49 -11.13
N THR A 21 9.05 -15.61 -11.88
CA THR A 21 9.78 -15.73 -13.15
C THR A 21 8.80 -15.95 -14.29
N ILE A 22 8.93 -15.17 -15.37
CA ILE A 22 8.12 -15.31 -16.58
C ILE A 22 9.05 -15.60 -17.76
N ASP A 23 9.01 -16.83 -18.26
CA ASP A 23 9.86 -17.31 -19.35
C ASP A 23 9.13 -17.30 -20.70
N GLY A 24 9.90 -17.45 -21.78
CA GLY A 24 9.36 -17.62 -23.13
C GLY A 24 8.75 -16.35 -23.74
N LEU A 25 9.12 -15.18 -23.23
CA LEU A 25 8.62 -13.90 -23.74
C LEU A 25 9.15 -13.59 -25.14
N GLU A 26 8.29 -13.00 -25.97
CA GLU A 26 8.69 -12.45 -27.26
C GLU A 26 9.46 -11.14 -27.08
N THR A 27 10.62 -11.04 -27.74
CA THR A 27 11.43 -9.82 -27.74
C THR A 27 10.63 -8.62 -28.23
N ASN A 28 10.72 -7.49 -27.51
CA ASN A 28 10.05 -6.21 -27.82
C ASN A 28 8.52 -6.26 -27.82
N LYS A 29 7.91 -7.21 -27.10
CA LYS A 29 6.46 -7.23 -26.86
C LYS A 29 6.17 -6.87 -25.40
N PRO A 30 5.18 -6.01 -25.13
CA PRO A 30 4.75 -5.76 -23.77
C PRO A 30 4.07 -7.02 -23.20
N VAL A 31 4.29 -7.26 -21.91
CA VAL A 31 3.64 -8.33 -21.15
C VAL A 31 2.77 -7.66 -20.10
N LEU A 32 1.53 -8.12 -19.97
CA LEU A 32 0.65 -7.74 -18.88
C LEU A 32 0.68 -8.84 -17.82
N VAL A 33 0.91 -8.44 -16.58
CA VAL A 33 0.82 -9.31 -15.41
C VAL A 33 -0.25 -8.72 -14.50
N ASP A 34 -1.23 -9.55 -14.13
CA ASP A 34 -2.24 -9.21 -13.12
C ASP A 34 -1.94 -10.01 -11.85
N LEU A 35 -1.83 -9.30 -10.73
CA LEU A 35 -1.51 -9.87 -9.43
C LEU A 35 -2.61 -9.49 -8.44
N GLN A 36 -3.12 -10.50 -7.73
CA GLN A 36 -4.09 -10.29 -6.67
C GLN A 36 -3.48 -10.71 -5.34
N PHE A 37 -3.46 -9.77 -4.39
CA PHE A 37 -2.97 -10.00 -3.03
C PHE A 37 -4.14 -9.94 -2.05
N ARG A 38 -4.07 -10.73 -0.98
CA ARG A 38 -4.99 -10.67 0.16
C ARG A 38 -4.18 -10.81 1.45
N PRO A 39 -4.46 -9.99 2.48
CA PRO A 39 -3.90 -10.22 3.81
C PRO A 39 -4.23 -11.63 4.32
N THR A 40 -3.32 -12.22 5.09
CA THR A 40 -3.54 -13.55 5.69
C THR A 40 -4.62 -13.52 6.76
N ASP A 41 -4.77 -12.39 7.45
CA ASP A 41 -5.87 -12.11 8.36
C ASP A 41 -7.03 -11.43 7.59
N PRO A 42 -8.18 -12.13 7.39
CA PRO A 42 -9.32 -11.56 6.70
C PRO A 42 -9.99 -10.41 7.46
N ASP A 43 -9.79 -10.28 8.77
CA ASP A 43 -10.40 -9.20 9.56
C ASP A 43 -9.81 -7.84 9.15
N LEU A 44 -8.56 -7.80 8.67
CA LEU A 44 -7.94 -6.58 8.15
C LEU A 44 -8.68 -5.99 6.93
N LEU A 45 -9.42 -6.82 6.16
CA LEU A 45 -10.26 -6.32 5.07
C LEU A 45 -11.43 -5.49 5.58
N THR A 46 -11.89 -5.76 6.81
CA THR A 46 -12.98 -5.03 7.44
C THR A 46 -12.53 -3.70 8.05
N TYR A 47 -11.22 -3.53 8.27
CA TYR A 47 -10.67 -2.31 8.85
C TYR A 47 -10.49 -1.18 7.85
N ALA A 48 -10.56 -1.51 6.56
CA ALA A 48 -10.44 -0.52 5.49
C ALA A 48 -11.53 0.55 5.61
N GLY A 49 -11.12 1.80 5.88
CA GLY A 49 -12.02 2.94 5.96
C GLY A 49 -12.76 3.08 7.29
N LEU A 50 -12.39 2.32 8.33
CA LEU A 50 -12.93 2.55 9.67
C LEU A 50 -12.57 3.96 10.15
N VAL A 51 -13.58 4.67 10.61
CA VAL A 51 -13.45 5.95 11.31
C VAL A 51 -13.71 5.70 12.79
N LEU A 52 -12.75 6.08 13.62
CA LEU A 52 -12.72 5.83 15.05
C LEU A 52 -12.51 7.14 15.81
N ASP A 53 -13.07 7.17 17.02
CA ASP A 53 -12.91 8.27 17.96
C ASP A 53 -11.76 7.97 18.92
N TRP A 54 -10.70 8.79 18.92
CA TRP A 54 -9.63 8.61 19.90
C TRP A 54 -10.13 8.94 21.33
N PRO A 55 -9.83 8.14 22.36
CA PRO A 55 -10.38 8.39 23.69
C PRO A 55 -9.97 9.74 24.28
N THR A 56 -10.93 10.45 24.88
CA THR A 56 -10.66 11.64 25.69
C THR A 56 -9.91 11.27 26.96
N GLY A 57 -8.88 12.04 27.30
CA GLY A 57 -8.10 11.83 28.52
C GLY A 57 -6.98 10.79 28.41
N ASP A 58 -6.71 10.27 27.21
CA ASP A 58 -5.49 9.50 26.96
C ASP A 58 -4.28 10.43 26.82
N TYR A 59 -3.55 10.60 27.93
CA TYR A 59 -2.35 11.43 28.02
C TYR A 59 -1.05 10.63 28.11
N GLU A 60 -1.16 9.30 28.19
CA GLU A 60 -0.01 8.40 28.29
C GLU A 60 0.38 7.82 26.92
N GLY A 61 -0.53 7.90 25.93
CA GLY A 61 -0.31 7.52 24.55
C GLY A 61 0.53 8.51 23.72
N GLN A 62 1.02 8.04 22.57
CA GLN A 62 1.73 8.87 21.58
C GLN A 62 0.77 9.72 20.73
N VAL A 63 -0.47 9.27 20.60
CA VAL A 63 -1.56 10.05 20.00
C VAL A 63 -2.37 10.62 21.15
N THR A 64 -2.65 11.92 21.09
CA THR A 64 -3.45 12.61 22.10
C THR A 64 -4.58 13.38 21.43
N ARG A 65 -5.75 13.36 22.06
CA ARG A 65 -6.88 14.16 21.61
C ARG A 65 -6.67 15.62 22.00
N GLY A 66 -6.56 16.49 21.00
CA GLY A 66 -6.45 17.94 21.18
C GLY A 66 -7.76 18.71 21.02
N LEU A 67 -8.74 18.15 20.30
CA LEU A 67 -10.04 18.75 19.99
C LEU A 67 -11.15 17.72 20.17
N ASP A 68 -12.35 18.17 20.51
CA ASP A 68 -13.56 17.31 20.64
C ASP A 68 -14.40 17.28 19.36
N THR A 69 -13.78 17.54 18.21
CA THR A 69 -14.43 17.53 16.88
C THR A 69 -14.12 16.25 16.12
N THR A 70 -15.05 15.81 15.27
CA THR A 70 -14.89 14.69 14.35
C THR A 70 -14.56 15.17 12.93
N PHE A 71 -14.31 14.27 11.99
CA PHE A 71 -14.20 14.64 10.57
C PHE A 71 -15.47 15.35 10.04
N ALA A 72 -16.65 15.08 10.60
CA ALA A 72 -17.88 15.77 10.20
C ALA A 72 -18.01 17.20 10.76
N THR A 73 -17.39 17.49 11.91
CA THR A 73 -17.61 18.75 12.66
C THR A 73 -16.39 19.65 12.77
N THR A 74 -15.22 19.17 12.32
CA THR A 74 -14.00 19.97 12.27
C THR A 74 -14.16 21.19 11.36
N THR A 75 -13.53 22.30 11.70
CA THR A 75 -13.44 23.50 10.86
C THR A 75 -12.24 23.47 9.92
N ASN A 76 -11.42 22.41 9.96
CA ASN A 76 -10.32 22.23 9.02
C ASN A 76 -10.87 21.70 7.70
N GLU A 77 -10.92 22.55 6.68
CA GLU A 77 -11.46 22.23 5.35
C GLU A 77 -10.74 21.04 4.67
N ASP A 78 -9.44 20.83 4.94
CA ASP A 78 -8.68 19.70 4.37
C ASP A 78 -9.05 18.34 4.99
N ALA A 79 -9.57 18.36 6.23
CA ALA A 79 -9.93 17.16 6.98
C ALA A 79 -11.45 16.93 7.06
N GLN A 80 -12.25 17.95 6.76
CA GLN A 80 -13.71 17.86 6.83
C GLN A 80 -14.25 16.86 5.80
N SER A 81 -15.17 16.01 6.21
CA SER A 81 -15.83 15.02 5.34
C SER A 81 -17.32 14.94 5.62
N ASP A 82 -18.11 14.80 4.55
CA ASP A 82 -19.55 14.57 4.58
C ASP A 82 -19.89 13.06 4.48
N ASP A 83 -18.90 12.17 4.51
CA ASP A 83 -19.13 10.72 4.55
C ASP A 83 -19.97 10.34 5.78
N ASP A 84 -20.88 9.38 5.62
CA ASP A 84 -21.74 8.89 6.72
C ASP A 84 -20.92 8.44 7.96
N THR A 85 -19.68 7.98 7.75
CA THR A 85 -18.79 7.52 8.83
C THR A 85 -17.99 8.64 9.48
N ALA A 86 -17.94 9.85 8.91
CA ALA A 86 -17.18 10.98 9.41
C ALA A 86 -17.65 11.47 10.79
N VAL A 87 -18.88 11.13 11.18
CA VAL A 87 -19.44 11.43 12.51
C VAL A 87 -18.85 10.56 13.61
N TYR A 88 -18.20 9.45 13.28
CA TYR A 88 -17.74 8.47 14.26
C TYR A 88 -16.36 8.76 14.86
N GLY A 89 -15.67 9.81 14.40
CA GLY A 89 -14.43 10.25 15.04
C GLY A 89 -13.49 11.05 14.16
N ASP A 90 -12.23 11.06 14.57
CA ASP A 90 -11.14 11.89 14.09
C ASP A 90 -9.91 11.08 13.66
N ILE A 91 -10.02 9.74 13.68
CA ILE A 91 -9.01 8.81 13.20
C ILE A 91 -9.60 7.95 12.09
N LYS A 92 -8.88 7.82 10.97
CA LYS A 92 -9.28 6.94 9.85
C LYS A 92 -8.19 5.90 9.58
N ILE A 93 -8.57 4.63 9.56
CA ILE A 93 -7.67 3.53 9.22
C ILE A 93 -7.68 3.31 7.72
N THR A 94 -6.49 3.41 7.11
CA THR A 94 -6.28 3.15 5.68
C THR A 94 -5.18 2.10 5.53
N PRO A 95 -5.51 0.87 5.12
CA PRO A 95 -4.50 -0.14 4.87
C PRO A 95 -3.68 0.22 3.64
N VAL A 96 -2.39 -0.10 3.67
CA VAL A 96 -1.45 0.16 2.57
C VAL A 96 -0.69 -1.14 2.27
N LEU A 97 -0.48 -1.43 0.99
CA LEU A 97 0.42 -2.49 0.54
C LEU A 97 1.73 -1.85 0.10
N GLU A 98 2.83 -2.29 0.68
CA GLU A 98 4.18 -1.95 0.22
C GLU A 98 4.71 -3.08 -0.66
N ILE A 99 5.32 -2.73 -1.79
CA ILE A 99 5.95 -3.69 -2.71
C ILE A 99 7.39 -3.23 -2.94
N THR A 100 8.33 -4.09 -2.58
CA THR A 100 9.75 -3.87 -2.85
C THR A 100 10.15 -4.61 -4.12
N ILE A 101 10.66 -3.88 -5.11
CA ILE A 101 11.19 -4.44 -6.35
C ILE A 101 12.71 -4.23 -6.35
N PRO A 102 13.52 -5.30 -6.40
CA PRO A 102 14.96 -5.18 -6.33
C PRO A 102 15.52 -4.47 -7.57
N TYR A 103 16.43 -3.53 -7.33
CA TYR A 103 17.19 -2.84 -8.35
C TYR A 103 18.59 -3.46 -8.46
N SER A 104 19.06 -3.67 -9.69
CA SER A 104 20.46 -3.92 -10.00
C SER A 104 20.90 -3.05 -11.18
N ASP A 105 22.19 -2.71 -11.22
CA ASP A 105 22.70 -1.82 -12.26
C ASP A 105 22.45 -2.40 -13.65
N GLY A 106 21.85 -1.60 -14.53
CA GLY A 106 21.40 -2.04 -15.86
C GLY A 106 20.12 -2.89 -15.89
N HIS A 107 19.48 -3.19 -14.76
CA HIS A 107 18.26 -4.01 -14.68
C HIS A 107 17.24 -3.43 -13.68
N TYR A 108 16.15 -2.85 -14.20
CA TYR A 108 15.14 -2.12 -13.42
C TYR A 108 13.99 -3.02 -12.92
N GLY A 109 14.30 -4.27 -12.55
CA GLY A 109 13.28 -5.24 -12.11
C GLY A 109 12.16 -5.46 -13.11
N ASN A 110 12.44 -5.35 -14.42
CA ASN A 110 11.47 -5.39 -15.52
C ASN A 110 10.37 -4.30 -15.48
N LEU A 111 10.56 -3.24 -14.71
CA LEU A 111 9.64 -2.09 -14.71
C LEU A 111 9.83 -1.25 -15.97
N PRO A 112 8.74 -0.63 -16.48
CA PRO A 112 8.84 0.33 -17.58
C PRO A 112 9.78 1.47 -17.21
N VAL A 113 10.87 1.61 -17.96
CA VAL A 113 11.76 2.77 -17.87
C VAL A 113 11.40 3.76 -18.96
N ASN A 114 11.24 5.02 -18.58
CA ASN A 114 11.17 6.09 -19.56
C ASN A 114 12.57 6.28 -20.18
N SER A 115 12.72 6.00 -21.48
CA SER A 115 13.98 6.16 -22.21
C SER A 115 14.50 7.60 -22.28
N THR A 116 13.70 8.59 -21.87
CA THR A 116 14.11 10.00 -21.71
C THR A 116 14.40 10.40 -20.26
N TYR A 117 14.16 9.52 -19.29
CA TYR A 117 14.52 9.75 -17.90
C TYR A 117 15.94 9.22 -17.63
N TYR A 118 16.94 10.05 -17.89
CA TYR A 118 18.28 9.87 -17.31
C TYR A 118 18.22 10.31 -15.84
N GLY A 119 17.71 9.44 -14.99
CA GLY A 119 17.85 9.61 -13.54
C GLY A 119 19.34 9.61 -13.18
N ILE A 120 19.78 10.65 -12.47
CA ILE A 120 21.04 10.66 -11.72
C ILE A 120 21.22 9.30 -11.03
N SER A 121 22.33 8.60 -11.32
CA SER A 121 22.73 7.40 -10.58
C SER A 121 22.64 7.72 -9.08
N ARG A 122 21.63 7.16 -8.42
CA ARG A 122 21.59 7.16 -6.96
C ARG A 122 22.52 6.05 -6.53
N THR A 123 23.78 6.37 -6.34
CA THR A 123 24.69 5.52 -5.57
C THR A 123 24.06 5.38 -4.19
N MET A 124 23.64 4.16 -3.82
CA MET A 124 23.21 3.90 -2.45
C MET A 124 24.40 4.20 -1.54
N ALA A 125 24.19 5.05 -0.54
CA ALA A 125 25.15 5.17 0.54
C ALA A 125 25.24 3.80 1.22
N SER A 126 26.46 3.24 1.31
CA SER A 126 26.68 2.05 2.12
C SER A 126 26.22 2.30 3.56
N PRO A 127 25.73 1.25 4.26
CA PRO A 127 25.24 1.33 5.64
C PRO A 127 26.29 1.86 6.62
#